data_AF-A0A2K8M932-F1
#
_entry.id   AF-A0A2K8M932-F1
#
_cell.length_a   1.000
_cell.length_b   1.000
_cell.length_c   1.000
_cell.angle_alpha   90.00
_cell.angle_beta   90.00
_cell.angle_gamma   90.00
#
_symmetry.space_group_name_H-M   'P 1'
#
loop_
_entity.id
_entity.type
_entity.pdbx_description
1 polymer ?
#
loop_
_entity_poly.entity_id
_entity_poly.type
_entity_poly.pdbx_seq_one_letter_code
_entity_poly.pdbx_strand_id
1 'polypeptide(L)'
;MPRRWRTVPTERTLLAVVHNVTAATRLLDVLPLFAGDPRVQVVFTCPDSSAFTRGTEEYLAARGIPLEPWEDVVTEDFDWALAASYGGDLQELRAPLTVLPHGMGYNKLLEIDNRKPVFGLSEQWLMHRGEVIAEHHVLSHPEQLARLRQYCPEAADHAVIAGDSCLDRLRDARELRESYRQALGVTGEQTLVLISSTWGQLSSYGSGPDLPSRIARQLPLDEFAVVLALHPNIGQGHYPWQLEMWLRDCQRAGVIVLPEEDLWQPAAVAADVTIGDHGSVTYYSACLGTPVLLAAAPHEAVDPDSPVAALLRAAPLLTDENLADQLRTATQPPALVAAAELATSVPGQSAALLTDLGYRTLRLSPPAEPAGFTAFPLPRVQRPEPGAQWIQVRGDEVTRFSAETADAHLVVHVDGPDPRLLRRADIVLGGDGFPDPGRWIALTLAEFPGCEWAACPAGPGWLAGNRDGLVVSFTGTDLPQAVPSLLYARATLGLDFPEQLPFTAGARKHEVRLTVHYG
;
A
#
# COMPACT_ATOMS: atom_id res chain seq x y z
N MET A 1 19.82 30.70 -0.44
CA MET A 1 21.20 30.93 -0.97
C MET A 1 21.18 32.08 -2.00
N PRO A 2 22.07 33.10 -1.91
CA PRO A 2 22.02 34.25 -2.83
C PRO A 2 22.28 33.83 -4.29
N ARG A 3 21.57 34.44 -5.26
CA ARG A 3 21.64 34.07 -6.70
C ARG A 3 23.05 33.93 -7.26
N ARG A 4 24.00 34.77 -6.82
CA ARG A 4 25.42 34.75 -7.26
C ARG A 4 26.19 33.47 -6.90
N TRP A 5 25.67 32.67 -5.96
CA TRP A 5 26.29 31.41 -5.55
C TRP A 5 25.59 30.19 -6.15
N ARG A 6 24.50 30.37 -6.92
CA ARG A 6 23.83 29.27 -7.61
C ARG A 6 24.64 28.88 -8.84
N THR A 7 24.96 27.59 -8.97
CA THR A 7 25.73 27.06 -10.12
C THR A 7 24.94 27.14 -11.42
N VAL A 8 23.63 26.88 -11.36
CA VAL A 8 22.72 26.93 -12.52
C VAL A 8 21.86 28.19 -12.41
N PRO A 9 21.79 29.03 -13.45
CA PRO A 9 20.93 30.20 -13.45
C PRO A 9 19.46 29.80 -13.66
N THR A 10 18.62 30.13 -12.69
CA THR A 10 17.17 29.86 -12.71
C THR A 10 16.43 31.12 -13.20
N GLU A 11 15.46 30.97 -14.11
CA GLU A 11 14.65 32.05 -14.68
C GLU A 11 13.33 32.28 -13.95
N ARG A 12 12.73 31.22 -13.41
CA ARG A 12 11.45 31.23 -12.70
C ARG A 12 11.52 30.43 -11.40
N THR A 13 10.68 30.79 -10.44
CA THR A 13 10.55 30.12 -9.15
C THR A 13 9.12 29.62 -8.95
N LEU A 14 8.99 28.30 -8.78
CA LEU A 14 7.76 27.59 -8.46
C LEU A 14 7.73 27.30 -6.96
N LEU A 15 6.65 27.69 -6.29
CA LEU A 15 6.40 27.37 -4.88
C LEU A 15 5.48 26.14 -4.78
N ALA A 16 5.93 25.08 -4.11
CA ALA A 16 5.14 23.91 -3.79
C ALA A 16 4.65 23.99 -2.32
N VAL A 17 3.34 24.10 -2.13
CA VAL A 17 2.72 24.27 -0.80
C VAL A 17 2.21 22.92 -0.28
N VAL A 18 2.97 22.36 0.66
CA VAL A 18 2.75 21.00 1.20
C VAL A 18 2.04 21.08 2.53
N HIS A 19 0.82 20.53 2.62
CA HIS A 19 -0.01 20.66 3.83
C HIS A 19 0.06 19.46 4.77
N ASN A 20 0.33 18.29 4.19
CA ASN A 20 0.52 17.03 4.89
C ASN A 20 1.20 16.06 3.91
N VAL A 21 1.55 14.87 4.42
CA VAL A 21 2.18 13.82 3.61
C VAL A 21 1.38 13.46 2.35
N THR A 22 0.06 13.37 2.41
CA THR A 22 -0.76 13.07 1.22
C THR A 22 -0.68 14.18 0.15
N ALA A 23 -0.65 15.45 0.56
CA ALA A 23 -0.42 16.54 -0.38
C ALA A 23 1.01 16.48 -0.95
N ALA A 24 1.99 16.06 -0.13
CA ALA A 24 3.35 15.86 -0.58
C ALA A 24 3.44 14.78 -1.66
N THR A 25 2.84 13.61 -1.46
CA THR A 25 2.86 12.52 -2.45
C THR A 25 2.27 12.97 -3.78
N ARG A 26 1.13 13.68 -3.75
CA ARG A 26 0.48 14.23 -4.96
C ARG A 26 1.35 15.27 -5.67
N LEU A 27 1.98 16.19 -4.93
CA LEU A 27 2.86 17.19 -5.52
C LEU A 27 4.11 16.54 -6.13
N LEU A 28 4.68 15.53 -5.47
CA LEU A 28 5.83 14.78 -5.96
C LEU A 28 5.51 13.93 -7.20
N ASP A 29 4.25 13.62 -7.49
CA ASP A 29 3.82 13.03 -8.76
C ASP A 29 3.88 14.03 -9.93
N VAL A 30 3.67 15.32 -9.68
CA VAL A 30 3.50 16.36 -10.72
C VAL A 30 4.75 17.22 -10.91
N LEU A 31 5.43 17.59 -9.82
CA LEU A 31 6.64 18.43 -9.84
C LEU A 31 7.76 17.91 -10.76
N PRO A 32 7.97 16.59 -10.95
CA PRO A 32 8.96 16.08 -11.91
C PRO A 32 8.76 16.57 -13.35
N LEU A 33 7.54 16.97 -13.75
CA LEU A 33 7.27 17.57 -15.07
C LEU A 33 7.99 18.91 -15.29
N PHE A 34 8.40 19.57 -14.21
CA PHE A 34 9.04 20.90 -14.23
C PHE A 34 10.45 20.87 -13.62
N ALA A 35 10.68 20.07 -12.57
CA ALA A 35 11.91 20.08 -11.78
C ALA A 35 13.17 19.63 -12.56
N GLY A 36 12.99 18.95 -13.71
CA GLY A 36 14.08 18.60 -14.61
C GLY A 36 14.57 19.77 -15.49
N ASP A 37 13.79 20.85 -15.60
CA ASP A 37 14.16 22.04 -16.40
C ASP A 37 15.00 23.00 -15.54
N PRO A 38 16.29 23.25 -15.88
CA PRO A 38 17.16 24.13 -15.11
C PRO A 38 16.68 25.59 -15.04
N ARG A 39 15.73 25.99 -15.89
CA ARG A 39 15.12 27.33 -15.87
C ARG A 39 14.15 27.50 -14.69
N VAL A 40 13.67 26.43 -14.08
CA VAL A 40 12.68 26.45 -12.99
C VAL A 40 13.33 26.01 -11.68
N GLN A 41 13.27 26.87 -10.67
CA GLN A 41 13.60 26.51 -9.28
C GLN A 41 12.31 26.12 -8.55
N VAL A 42 12.27 24.94 -7.96
CA VAL A 42 11.19 24.56 -7.03
C VAL A 42 11.61 24.91 -5.59
N VAL A 43 10.71 25.56 -4.85
CA VAL A 43 10.82 25.88 -3.43
C VAL A 43 9.64 25.23 -2.72
N PHE A 44 9.84 24.67 -1.53
CA PHE A 44 8.78 24.00 -0.77
C PHE A 44 8.49 24.76 0.51
N THR A 45 7.22 24.80 0.91
CA THR A 45 6.76 25.38 2.18
C THR A 45 5.70 24.50 2.82
N CYS A 46 5.54 24.60 4.14
CA CYS A 46 4.42 24.03 4.86
C CYS A 46 3.71 25.14 5.65
N PRO A 47 2.39 25.37 5.47
CA PRO A 47 1.64 26.40 6.20
C PRO A 47 1.27 26.00 7.64
N ASP A 48 1.69 24.82 8.11
CA ASP A 48 1.36 24.24 9.42
C ASP A 48 -0.13 24.18 9.79
N SER A 49 -1.00 24.25 8.80
CA SER A 49 -2.44 24.46 8.97
C SER A 49 -3.26 23.17 9.05
N SER A 50 -2.63 22.00 8.93
CA SER A 50 -3.30 20.69 8.96
C SER A 50 -3.28 20.09 10.37
N ALA A 51 -4.37 19.42 10.77
CA ALA A 51 -4.35 18.55 11.95
C ALA A 51 -3.32 17.40 11.82
N PHE A 52 -2.83 17.13 10.60
CA PHE A 52 -1.85 16.09 10.27
C PHE A 52 -0.54 16.68 9.72
N THR A 53 -0.19 17.91 10.09
CA THR A 53 1.08 18.55 9.68
C THR A 53 2.30 17.78 10.18
N ARG A 54 2.24 17.26 11.42
CA ARG A 54 3.34 16.48 12.02
C ARG A 54 3.76 15.34 11.09
N GLY A 55 5.06 15.09 10.97
CA GLY A 55 5.62 14.06 10.07
C GLY A 55 5.84 14.51 8.64
N THR A 56 5.29 15.67 8.22
CA THR A 56 5.42 16.19 6.86
C THR A 56 6.83 16.70 6.58
N GLU A 57 7.40 17.46 7.53
CA GLU A 57 8.78 17.94 7.44
C GLU A 57 9.76 16.76 7.42
N GLU A 58 9.58 15.77 8.29
CA GLU A 58 10.41 14.57 8.32
C GLU A 58 10.31 13.76 7.02
N TYR A 59 9.10 13.62 6.47
CA TYR A 59 8.85 12.94 5.19
C TYR A 59 9.58 13.62 4.02
N LEU A 60 9.57 14.95 3.97
CA LEU A 60 10.24 15.75 2.93
C LEU A 60 11.77 15.77 3.14
N ALA A 61 12.23 15.91 4.38
CA ALA A 61 13.65 15.90 4.73
C ALA A 61 14.31 14.56 4.38
N ALA A 62 13.62 13.43 4.58
CA ALA A 62 14.07 12.10 4.16
C ALA A 62 14.30 11.99 2.64
N ARG A 63 13.68 12.88 1.85
CA ARG A 63 13.83 13.00 0.39
C ARG A 63 14.79 14.13 -0.03
N GLY A 64 15.47 14.76 0.92
CA GLY A 64 16.39 15.87 0.67
C GLY A 64 15.70 17.18 0.30
N ILE A 65 14.43 17.35 0.67
CA ILE A 65 13.63 18.53 0.36
C ILE A 65 13.54 19.42 1.61
N PRO A 66 14.27 20.55 1.68
CA PRO A 66 14.12 21.51 2.77
C PRO A 66 12.85 22.34 2.58
N LEU A 67 12.28 22.77 3.71
CA LEU A 67 11.14 23.69 3.75
C LEU A 67 11.63 25.12 4.03
N GLU A 68 11.13 26.08 3.25
CA GLU A 68 11.18 27.49 3.62
C GLU A 68 10.03 27.81 4.60
N PRO A 69 10.24 28.66 5.62
CA PRO A 69 9.20 29.04 6.57
C PRO A 69 8.03 29.75 5.89
N TRP A 70 6.79 29.41 6.28
CA TRP A 70 5.58 30.03 5.72
C TRP A 70 5.58 31.56 5.83
N GLU A 71 6.01 32.09 6.98
CA GLU A 71 6.08 33.53 7.25
C GLU A 71 7.00 34.29 6.29
N ASP A 72 8.07 33.65 5.81
CA ASP A 72 8.97 34.24 4.82
C ASP A 72 8.32 34.17 3.43
N VAL A 73 7.76 33.01 3.08
CA VAL A 73 7.16 32.73 1.77
C VAL A 73 6.02 33.69 1.42
N VAL A 74 5.14 34.05 2.37
CA VAL A 74 4.05 35.01 2.10
C VAL A 74 4.52 36.45 1.87
N THR A 75 5.80 36.75 2.15
CA THR A 75 6.40 38.06 1.91
C THR A 75 7.19 38.16 0.60
N GLU A 76 7.47 37.02 -0.03
CA GLU A 76 8.22 36.90 -1.28
C GLU A 76 7.31 36.78 -2.50
N ASP A 77 7.84 37.14 -3.68
CA ASP A 77 7.15 36.97 -4.97
C ASP A 77 7.61 35.66 -5.63
N PHE A 78 6.65 34.87 -6.10
CA PHE A 78 6.91 33.65 -6.88
C PHE A 78 6.24 33.74 -8.24
N ASP A 79 6.81 33.08 -9.24
CA ASP A 79 6.25 33.08 -10.60
C ASP A 79 5.04 32.16 -10.72
N TRP A 80 4.94 31.14 -9.86
CA TRP A 80 3.82 30.21 -9.79
C TRP A 80 3.78 29.48 -8.44
N ALA A 81 2.59 29.25 -7.88
CA ALA A 81 2.38 28.42 -6.71
C ALA A 81 1.51 27.19 -7.04
N LEU A 82 1.89 26.03 -6.52
CA LEU A 82 1.19 24.77 -6.69
C LEU A 82 0.86 24.18 -5.31
N ALA A 83 -0.42 23.90 -5.07
CA ALA A 83 -0.90 23.22 -3.88
C ALA A 83 -1.68 21.96 -4.26
N ALA A 84 -1.73 20.98 -3.36
CA ALA A 84 -2.62 19.82 -3.48
C ALA A 84 -3.63 19.76 -2.32
N SER A 85 -3.89 20.90 -1.66
CA SER A 85 -4.86 21.03 -0.58
C SER A 85 -5.29 22.50 -0.43
N TYR A 86 -6.30 22.74 0.40
CA TYR A 86 -6.89 24.07 0.67
C TYR A 86 -6.65 24.53 2.11
N GLY A 87 -5.60 24.01 2.77
CA GLY A 87 -5.34 24.35 4.16
C GLY A 87 -4.54 25.65 4.30
N GLY A 88 -4.77 26.38 5.38
CA GLY A 88 -4.00 27.58 5.68
C GLY A 88 -4.38 28.76 4.78
N ASP A 89 -3.67 29.87 4.94
CA ASP A 89 -4.03 31.15 4.36
C ASP A 89 -3.44 31.31 2.94
N LEU A 90 -3.81 30.39 2.03
CA LEU A 90 -3.28 30.36 0.64
C LEU A 90 -3.49 31.68 -0.12
N GLN A 91 -4.50 32.48 0.25
CA GLN A 91 -4.75 33.81 -0.29
C GLN A 91 -3.62 34.83 -0.02
N GLU A 92 -2.72 34.55 0.93
CA GLU A 92 -1.60 35.43 1.27
C GLU A 92 -0.42 35.29 0.29
N LEU A 93 -0.43 34.25 -0.55
CA LEU A 93 0.63 33.99 -1.53
C LEU A 93 0.63 35.04 -2.64
N ARG A 94 1.82 35.57 -2.96
CA ARG A 94 2.04 36.52 -4.06
C ARG A 94 2.46 35.80 -5.33
N ALA A 95 1.58 34.93 -5.82
CA ALA A 95 1.80 34.15 -7.03
C ALA A 95 0.48 33.69 -7.64
N PRO A 96 0.43 33.44 -8.96
CA PRO A 96 -0.69 32.71 -9.54
C PRO A 96 -0.78 31.32 -8.90
N LEU A 97 -1.90 30.98 -8.28
CA LEU A 97 -2.07 29.71 -7.55
C LEU A 97 -2.81 28.67 -8.40
N THR A 98 -2.22 27.49 -8.54
CA THR A 98 -2.89 26.29 -9.06
C THR A 98 -3.11 25.30 -7.92
N VAL A 99 -4.35 24.82 -7.78
CA VAL A 99 -4.67 23.77 -6.80
C VAL A 99 -5.04 22.48 -7.52
N LEU A 100 -4.34 21.41 -7.15
CA LEU A 100 -4.58 20.03 -7.57
C LEU A 100 -5.52 19.33 -6.58
N PRO A 101 -6.27 18.30 -7.02
CA PRO A 101 -7.02 17.46 -6.10
C PRO A 101 -6.04 16.75 -5.13
N HIS A 102 -6.40 16.71 -3.85
CA HIS A 102 -5.58 16.13 -2.77
C HIS A 102 -5.38 14.61 -2.92
N GLY A 103 -6.37 13.94 -3.48
CA GLY A 103 -6.34 12.53 -3.85
C GLY A 103 -7.09 12.33 -5.17
N MET A 104 -7.77 11.20 -5.32
CA MET A 104 -8.61 10.97 -6.49
C MET A 104 -9.84 11.88 -6.46
N GLY A 105 -9.84 12.98 -7.21
CA GLY A 105 -10.99 13.90 -7.33
C GLY A 105 -11.45 14.54 -6.01
N TYR A 106 -12.70 15.04 -6.01
CA TYR A 106 -13.29 15.81 -4.91
C TYR A 106 -14.53 15.13 -4.32
N ASN A 107 -14.33 14.17 -3.43
CA ASN A 107 -15.43 13.31 -2.92
C ASN A 107 -15.78 13.56 -1.45
N LYS A 108 -14.82 14.06 -0.67
CA LYS A 108 -14.89 14.01 0.78
C LYS A 108 -15.80 15.10 1.34
N LEU A 109 -16.63 14.73 2.31
CA LEU A 109 -17.30 15.70 3.18
C LEU A 109 -16.43 15.97 4.40
N LEU A 110 -16.21 17.25 4.72
CA LEU A 110 -15.43 17.65 5.90
C LEU A 110 -16.31 18.48 6.83
N GLU A 111 -16.43 18.07 8.08
CA GLU A 111 -17.28 18.75 9.04
C GLU A 111 -16.66 20.06 9.53
N ILE A 112 -17.37 21.17 9.33
CA ILE A 112 -17.02 22.52 9.78
C ILE A 112 -18.30 23.17 10.31
N ASP A 113 -18.27 23.64 11.56
CA ASP A 113 -19.38 24.34 12.20
C ASP A 113 -20.75 23.65 12.02
N ASN A 114 -20.81 22.34 12.30
CA ASN A 114 -21.98 21.46 12.12
C ASN A 114 -22.52 21.34 10.68
N ARG A 115 -21.77 21.79 9.67
CA ARG A 115 -22.05 21.56 8.25
C ARG A 115 -21.04 20.56 7.69
N LYS A 116 -21.42 19.85 6.61
CA LYS A 116 -20.56 18.90 5.90
C LYS A 116 -20.37 19.32 4.43
N PRO A 117 -19.65 20.42 4.20
CA PRO A 117 -19.26 20.90 2.87
C PRO A 117 -18.35 19.90 2.15
N VAL A 118 -18.37 19.96 0.83
CA VAL A 118 -17.48 19.16 -0.02
C VAL A 118 -16.10 19.79 -0.01
N PHE A 119 -15.12 19.03 0.47
CA PHE A 119 -13.73 19.47 0.51
C PHE A 119 -13.21 19.77 -0.89
N GLY A 120 -12.76 21.02 -1.09
CA GLY A 120 -12.21 21.50 -2.36
C GLY A 120 -13.24 21.84 -3.45
N LEU A 121 -14.56 21.76 -3.21
CA LEU A 121 -15.57 22.27 -4.16
C LEU A 121 -16.49 23.33 -3.56
N SER A 122 -16.66 23.38 -2.24
CA SER A 122 -17.53 24.37 -1.58
C SER A 122 -16.84 25.72 -1.37
N GLU A 123 -17.61 26.81 -1.43
CA GLU A 123 -17.16 28.22 -1.32
C GLU A 123 -16.13 28.46 -0.21
N GLN A 124 -16.35 27.94 0.99
CA GLN A 124 -15.47 28.06 2.15
C GLN A 124 -14.02 27.61 1.96
N TRP A 125 -13.73 26.79 0.94
CA TRP A 125 -12.38 26.34 0.58
C TRP A 125 -11.78 27.13 -0.58
N LEU A 126 -12.64 27.74 -1.40
CA LEU A 126 -12.28 28.30 -2.69
C LEU A 126 -12.30 29.83 -2.71
N MET A 127 -13.02 30.45 -1.77
CA MET A 127 -13.31 31.88 -1.75
C MET A 127 -12.70 32.55 -0.52
N HIS A 128 -12.12 33.74 -0.73
CA HIS A 128 -11.71 34.65 0.34
C HIS A 128 -12.21 36.06 0.03
N ARG A 129 -12.95 36.67 0.95
CA ARG A 129 -13.51 38.04 0.80
C ARG A 129 -14.27 38.27 -0.52
N GLY A 130 -14.95 37.24 -1.02
CA GLY A 130 -15.76 37.31 -2.25
C GLY A 130 -14.99 37.06 -3.55
N GLU A 131 -13.71 36.72 -3.48
CA GLU A 131 -12.87 36.40 -4.64
C GLU A 131 -12.40 34.95 -4.58
N VAL A 132 -12.23 34.32 -5.75
CA VAL A 132 -11.67 32.98 -5.88
C VAL A 132 -10.17 33.04 -5.56
N ILE A 133 -9.70 32.17 -4.66
CA ILE A 133 -8.30 32.17 -4.18
C ILE A 133 -7.34 31.65 -5.25
N ALA A 134 -7.74 30.61 -5.99
CA ALA A 134 -6.89 29.95 -6.98
C ALA A 134 -7.11 30.53 -8.38
N GLU A 135 -6.03 30.82 -9.10
CA GLU A 135 -6.11 31.16 -10.52
C GLU A 135 -6.57 29.96 -11.33
N HIS A 136 -6.10 28.76 -10.98
CA HIS A 136 -6.45 27.51 -11.63
C HIS A 136 -6.88 26.45 -10.63
N HIS A 137 -8.07 25.90 -10.84
CA HIS A 137 -8.61 24.79 -10.06
C HIS A 137 -8.63 23.53 -10.93
N VAL A 138 -7.72 22.59 -10.68
CA VAL A 138 -7.55 21.42 -11.55
C VAL A 138 -8.60 20.36 -11.24
N LEU A 139 -9.27 19.90 -12.28
CA LEU A 139 -10.29 18.86 -12.28
C LEU A 139 -9.84 17.68 -13.13
N SER A 140 -10.25 16.48 -12.72
CA SER A 140 -9.99 15.25 -13.47
C SER A 140 -11.10 14.92 -14.48
N HIS A 141 -12.34 15.37 -14.23
CA HIS A 141 -13.50 14.99 -15.03
C HIS A 141 -14.59 16.10 -15.04
N PRO A 142 -15.35 16.29 -16.13
CA PRO A 142 -16.44 17.26 -16.24
C PRO A 142 -17.54 17.15 -15.16
N GLU A 143 -17.71 15.99 -14.55
CA GLU A 143 -18.65 15.81 -13.43
C GLU A 143 -18.30 16.75 -12.26
N GLN A 144 -17.00 16.93 -12.00
CA GLN A 144 -16.52 17.81 -10.94
C GLN A 144 -16.82 19.26 -11.27
N LEU A 145 -16.77 19.65 -12.54
CA LEU A 145 -17.15 20.99 -12.98
C LEU A 145 -18.67 21.22 -12.79
N ALA A 146 -19.49 20.20 -13.04
CA ALA A 146 -20.93 20.30 -12.78
C ALA A 146 -21.22 20.51 -11.29
N ARG A 147 -20.54 19.76 -10.41
CA ARG A 147 -20.63 19.93 -8.95
C ARG A 147 -20.05 21.27 -8.48
N LEU A 148 -18.92 21.71 -9.04
CA LEU A 148 -18.32 23.01 -8.75
C LEU A 148 -19.29 24.15 -9.05
N ARG A 149 -19.96 24.13 -10.22
CA ARG A 149 -20.99 25.12 -10.58
C ARG A 149 -22.18 25.15 -9.62
N GLN A 150 -22.45 24.06 -8.91
CA GLN A 150 -23.51 24.00 -7.91
C GLN A 150 -23.05 24.52 -6.55
N TYR A 151 -21.81 24.22 -6.15
CA TYR A 151 -21.30 24.50 -4.81
C TYR A 151 -20.53 25.81 -4.68
N CYS A 152 -19.96 26.32 -5.77
CA CYS A 152 -19.24 27.60 -5.86
C CYS A 152 -19.17 28.05 -7.35
N PRO A 153 -20.24 28.65 -7.89
CA PRO A 153 -20.31 29.08 -9.28
C PRO A 153 -19.14 29.98 -9.71
N GLU A 154 -18.67 30.86 -8.83
CA GLU A 154 -17.57 31.80 -9.06
C GLU A 154 -16.26 31.08 -9.39
N ALA A 155 -16.00 29.94 -8.74
CA ALA A 155 -14.79 29.15 -8.99
C ALA A 155 -14.85 28.34 -10.30
N ALA A 156 -16.02 28.21 -10.93
CA ALA A 156 -16.18 27.42 -12.15
C ALA A 156 -15.42 28.01 -13.36
N ASP A 157 -15.25 29.33 -13.41
CA ASP A 157 -14.49 30.01 -14.47
C ASP A 157 -12.97 29.81 -14.33
N HIS A 158 -12.52 29.36 -13.16
CA HIS A 158 -11.12 29.02 -12.87
C HIS A 158 -10.80 27.54 -13.07
N ALA A 159 -11.79 26.73 -13.47
CA ALA A 159 -11.61 25.28 -13.55
C ALA A 159 -10.83 24.86 -14.81
N VAL A 160 -9.83 24.00 -14.63
CA VAL A 160 -9.03 23.42 -15.71
C VAL A 160 -9.13 21.90 -15.67
N ILE A 161 -9.65 21.29 -16.72
CA ILE A 161 -9.70 19.82 -16.83
C ILE A 161 -8.32 19.32 -17.31
N ALA A 162 -7.56 18.72 -16.40
CA ALA A 162 -6.22 18.18 -16.68
C ALA A 162 -6.07 16.70 -16.28
N GLY A 163 -7.17 16.00 -16.01
CA GLY A 163 -7.15 14.57 -15.68
C GLY A 163 -6.63 14.28 -14.28
N ASP A 164 -6.29 13.02 -14.02
CA ASP A 164 -5.67 12.58 -12.78
C ASP A 164 -4.26 12.03 -13.07
N SER A 165 -3.24 12.75 -12.60
CA SER A 165 -1.83 12.42 -12.83
C SER A 165 -1.44 11.06 -12.25
N CYS A 166 -1.98 10.71 -11.08
CA CYS A 166 -1.70 9.45 -10.41
C CYS A 166 -2.31 8.28 -11.20
N LEU A 167 -3.53 8.42 -11.72
CA LEU A 167 -4.18 7.39 -12.54
C LEU A 167 -3.44 7.14 -13.85
N ASP A 168 -2.97 8.20 -14.52
CA ASP A 168 -2.16 8.06 -15.73
C ASP A 168 -0.86 7.30 -15.42
N ARG A 169 -0.15 7.69 -14.36
CA ARG A 169 1.07 7.00 -13.90
C ARG A 169 0.82 5.54 -13.50
N LEU A 170 -0.31 5.24 -12.85
CA LEU A 170 -0.73 3.88 -12.49
C LEU A 170 -1.06 3.03 -13.72
N ARG A 171 -1.65 3.62 -14.76
CA ARG A 171 -1.93 2.94 -16.04
C ARG A 171 -0.65 2.62 -16.80
N ASP A 172 0.28 3.57 -16.87
CA ASP A 172 1.59 3.36 -17.50
C ASP A 172 2.40 2.29 -16.76
N ALA A 173 2.26 2.21 -15.44
CA ALA A 173 2.94 1.21 -14.61
C ALA A 173 2.40 -0.23 -14.77
N ARG A 174 1.28 -0.46 -15.47
CA ARG A 174 0.66 -1.80 -15.61
C ARG A 174 1.58 -2.83 -16.25
N GLU A 175 2.46 -2.41 -17.16
CA GLU A 175 3.42 -3.31 -17.81
C GLU A 175 4.45 -3.89 -16.84
N LEU A 176 4.64 -3.25 -15.68
CA LEU A 176 5.54 -3.69 -14.61
C LEU A 176 4.84 -4.54 -13.54
N ARG A 177 3.58 -4.93 -13.76
CA ARG A 177 2.77 -5.69 -12.78
C ARG A 177 3.51 -6.89 -12.20
N GLU A 178 4.07 -7.74 -13.06
CA GLU A 178 4.78 -8.95 -12.61
C GLU A 178 6.06 -8.60 -11.83
N SER A 179 6.76 -7.54 -12.23
CA SER A 179 7.93 -7.06 -11.48
C SER A 179 7.55 -6.57 -10.09
N TYR A 180 6.43 -5.86 -9.94
CA TYR A 180 5.95 -5.43 -8.62
C TYR A 180 5.51 -6.62 -7.75
N ARG A 181 4.87 -7.65 -8.34
CA ARG A 181 4.51 -8.88 -7.61
C ARG A 181 5.73 -9.58 -7.05
N GLN A 182 6.76 -9.80 -7.86
CA GLN A 182 8.00 -10.43 -7.40
C GLN A 182 8.71 -9.59 -6.34
N ALA A 183 8.73 -8.27 -6.51
CA ALA A 183 9.32 -7.33 -5.55
C ALA A 183 8.57 -7.29 -4.19
N LEU A 184 7.30 -7.70 -4.16
CA LEU A 184 6.51 -7.91 -2.95
C LEU A 184 6.63 -9.34 -2.38
N GLY A 185 7.45 -10.21 -2.98
CA GLY A 185 7.59 -11.61 -2.55
C GLY A 185 6.37 -12.48 -2.87
N VAL A 186 5.61 -12.11 -3.90
CA VAL A 186 4.48 -12.89 -4.42
C VAL A 186 4.99 -13.77 -5.56
N THR A 187 4.74 -15.07 -5.47
CA THR A 187 5.28 -16.05 -6.43
C THR A 187 4.17 -16.87 -7.08
N GLY A 188 4.37 -17.24 -8.35
CA GLY A 188 3.46 -18.11 -9.09
C GLY A 188 2.02 -17.56 -9.16
N GLU A 189 1.05 -18.47 -8.97
CA GLU A 189 -0.39 -18.21 -9.05
C GLU A 189 -0.99 -17.66 -7.74
N GLN A 190 -0.16 -17.19 -6.80
CA GLN A 190 -0.66 -16.61 -5.55
C GLN A 190 -1.59 -15.42 -5.84
N THR A 191 -2.76 -15.41 -5.20
CA THR A 191 -3.67 -14.26 -5.23
C THR A 191 -3.14 -13.18 -4.29
N LEU A 192 -2.75 -12.03 -4.85
CA LEU A 192 -2.34 -10.84 -4.11
C LEU A 192 -3.55 -10.01 -3.72
N VAL A 193 -3.84 -9.99 -2.42
CA VAL A 193 -4.91 -9.23 -1.80
C VAL A 193 -4.35 -7.91 -1.28
N LEU A 194 -4.75 -6.80 -1.87
CA LEU A 194 -4.46 -5.47 -1.33
C LEU A 194 -5.57 -5.06 -0.37
N ILE A 195 -5.23 -4.87 0.90
CA ILE A 195 -6.11 -4.22 1.88
C ILE A 195 -5.73 -2.75 1.94
N SER A 196 -6.68 -1.87 1.66
CA SER A 196 -6.53 -0.42 1.76
C SER A 196 -7.47 0.13 2.80
N SER A 197 -6.98 1.05 3.63
CA SER A 197 -7.83 1.83 4.54
C SER A 197 -7.56 3.32 4.39
N THR A 198 -8.63 4.11 4.26
CA THR A 198 -8.57 5.54 4.55
C THR A 198 -8.42 5.78 6.06
N TRP A 199 -8.65 6.98 6.56
CA TRP A 199 -8.51 7.32 7.98
C TRP A 199 -9.84 7.72 8.65
N GLY A 200 -9.82 7.74 9.98
CA GLY A 200 -10.99 8.08 10.80
C GLY A 200 -11.83 6.85 11.16
N GLN A 201 -12.79 7.02 12.07
CA GLN A 201 -13.56 5.92 12.66
C GLN A 201 -14.40 5.12 11.65
N LEU A 202 -14.75 5.73 10.52
CA LEU A 202 -15.55 5.09 9.45
C LEU A 202 -14.68 4.36 8.40
N SER A 203 -13.35 4.45 8.49
CA SER A 203 -12.44 3.70 7.62
C SER A 203 -12.43 2.20 7.96
N SER A 204 -11.92 1.37 7.05
CA SER A 204 -11.80 -0.08 7.28
C SER A 204 -10.95 -0.40 8.50
N TYR A 205 -9.79 0.23 8.65
CA TYR A 205 -8.93 0.05 9.81
C TYR A 205 -9.48 0.75 11.06
N GLY A 206 -10.13 1.89 10.91
CA GLY A 206 -10.73 2.63 12.04
C GLY A 206 -11.91 1.90 12.69
N SER A 207 -12.73 1.21 11.89
CA SER A 207 -13.87 0.43 12.37
C SER A 207 -13.52 -1.03 12.70
N GLY A 208 -12.47 -1.58 12.09
CA GLY A 208 -11.95 -2.92 12.37
C GLY A 208 -10.42 -2.99 12.33
N PRO A 209 -9.71 -2.58 13.40
CA PRO A 209 -8.24 -2.63 13.44
C PRO A 209 -7.66 -4.04 13.28
N ASP A 210 -8.45 -5.06 13.59
CA ASP A 210 -8.08 -6.48 13.46
C ASP A 210 -8.27 -7.04 12.04
N LEU A 211 -8.99 -6.32 11.16
CA LEU A 211 -9.40 -6.77 9.83
C LEU A 211 -8.23 -7.37 9.01
N PRO A 212 -7.05 -6.75 8.90
CA PRO A 212 -5.98 -7.32 8.09
C PRO A 212 -5.48 -8.66 8.63
N SER A 213 -5.34 -8.76 9.97
CA SER A 213 -4.94 -10.01 10.62
C SER A 213 -6.02 -11.08 10.54
N ARG A 214 -7.30 -10.70 10.67
CA ARG A 214 -8.45 -11.62 10.57
C ARG A 214 -8.58 -12.20 9.16
N ILE A 215 -8.35 -11.41 8.12
CA ILE A 215 -8.30 -11.89 6.74
C ILE A 215 -7.12 -12.86 6.56
N ALA A 216 -5.90 -12.44 6.93
CA ALA A 216 -4.71 -13.26 6.74
C ALA A 216 -4.77 -14.63 7.45
N ARG A 217 -5.40 -14.68 8.63
CA ARG A 217 -5.57 -15.92 9.41
C ARG A 217 -6.51 -16.95 8.78
N GLN A 218 -7.40 -16.52 7.87
CA GLN A 218 -8.36 -17.39 7.19
C GLN A 218 -7.85 -17.89 5.83
N LEU A 219 -6.71 -17.38 5.34
CA LEU A 219 -6.21 -17.68 4.00
C LEU A 219 -5.00 -18.60 4.04
N PRO A 220 -4.92 -19.61 3.15
CA PRO A 220 -3.72 -20.42 2.97
C PRO A 220 -2.53 -19.56 2.53
N LEU A 221 -1.40 -19.67 3.24
CA LEU A 221 -0.19 -18.86 3.03
C LEU A 221 0.45 -19.06 1.66
N ASP A 222 0.28 -20.26 1.09
CA ASP A 222 0.85 -20.63 -0.21
C ASP A 222 -0.06 -20.25 -1.39
N GLU A 223 -1.33 -19.94 -1.14
CA GLU A 223 -2.30 -19.52 -2.18
C GLU A 223 -2.53 -18.01 -2.19
N PHE A 224 -2.33 -17.33 -1.06
CA PHE A 224 -2.60 -15.91 -0.91
C PHE A 224 -1.40 -15.15 -0.35
N ALA A 225 -1.24 -13.91 -0.82
CA ALA A 225 -0.38 -12.92 -0.21
C ALA A 225 -1.22 -11.70 0.13
N VAL A 226 -1.08 -11.17 1.35
CA VAL A 226 -1.87 -10.03 1.83
C VAL A 226 -0.95 -8.83 2.02
N VAL A 227 -1.26 -7.73 1.36
CA VAL A 227 -0.56 -6.44 1.50
C VAL A 227 -1.49 -5.44 2.17
N LEU A 228 -0.97 -4.67 3.12
CA LEU A 228 -1.71 -3.62 3.80
C LEU A 228 -1.15 -2.24 3.45
N ALA A 229 -1.99 -1.41 2.83
CA ALA A 229 -1.78 0.01 2.61
C ALA A 229 -2.67 0.82 3.56
N LEU A 230 -2.05 1.60 4.44
CA LEU A 230 -2.75 2.50 5.35
C LEU A 230 -2.59 3.93 4.87
N HIS A 231 -3.61 4.75 5.09
CA HIS A 231 -3.51 6.17 4.77
C HIS A 231 -2.50 6.88 5.70
N PRO A 232 -1.65 7.79 5.21
CA PRO A 232 -0.60 8.45 6.00
C PRO A 232 -1.11 9.12 7.29
N ASN A 233 -2.29 9.73 7.23
CA ASN A 233 -2.93 10.36 8.40
C ASN A 233 -3.15 9.42 9.60
N ILE A 234 -3.22 8.09 9.41
CA ILE A 234 -3.33 7.14 10.54
C ILE A 234 -2.03 7.16 11.35
N GLY A 235 -0.88 7.01 10.69
CA GLY A 235 0.43 7.08 11.33
C GLY A 235 0.68 8.45 11.96
N GLN A 236 0.30 9.53 11.29
CA GLN A 236 0.46 10.89 11.84
C GLN A 236 -0.43 11.18 13.05
N GLY A 237 -1.65 10.62 13.07
CA GLY A 237 -2.57 10.77 14.20
C GLY A 237 -2.16 9.96 15.44
N HIS A 238 -1.52 8.80 15.25
CA HIS A 238 -1.23 7.85 16.33
C HIS A 238 0.25 7.66 16.65
N TYR A 239 1.17 8.29 15.91
CA TYR A 239 2.62 8.08 15.92
C TYR A 239 3.07 6.75 15.26
N PRO A 240 4.17 6.74 14.48
CA PRO A 240 4.67 5.53 13.82
C PRO A 240 4.90 4.34 14.77
N TRP A 241 5.51 4.59 15.94
CA TRP A 241 5.78 3.52 16.92
C TRP A 241 4.50 2.84 17.42
N GLN A 242 3.45 3.62 17.73
CA GLN A 242 2.20 3.06 18.25
C GLN A 242 1.48 2.24 17.18
N LEU A 243 1.45 2.74 15.94
CA LEU A 243 0.88 2.04 14.81
C LEU A 243 1.65 0.73 14.53
N GLU A 244 2.98 0.76 14.58
CA GLU A 244 3.82 -0.44 14.49
C GLU A 244 3.42 -1.47 15.57
N MET A 245 3.21 -1.05 16.82
CA MET A 245 2.81 -1.97 17.89
C MET A 245 1.46 -2.63 17.61
N TRP A 246 0.49 -1.91 17.03
CA TRP A 246 -0.81 -2.48 16.66
C TRP A 246 -0.73 -3.41 15.45
N LEU A 247 0.18 -3.15 14.51
CA LEU A 247 0.35 -3.95 13.30
C LEU A 247 1.20 -5.21 13.49
N ARG A 248 1.83 -5.40 14.65
CA ARG A 248 2.63 -6.61 14.95
C ARG A 248 1.87 -7.91 14.74
N ASP A 249 0.59 -7.95 15.12
CA ASP A 249 -0.23 -9.16 14.93
C ASP A 249 -0.56 -9.40 13.46
N CYS A 250 -0.67 -8.34 12.64
CA CYS A 250 -0.80 -8.45 11.19
C CYS A 250 0.50 -9.00 10.58
N GLN A 251 1.65 -8.41 10.94
CA GLN A 251 2.96 -8.86 10.45
C GLN A 251 3.25 -10.32 10.83
N ARG A 252 2.93 -10.72 12.07
CA ARG A 252 3.02 -12.11 12.53
C ARG A 252 2.10 -13.06 11.77
N ALA A 253 0.97 -12.57 11.25
CA ALA A 253 0.08 -13.35 10.41
C ALA A 253 0.56 -13.44 8.94
N GLY A 254 1.71 -12.87 8.60
CA GLY A 254 2.28 -12.88 7.25
C GLY A 254 1.80 -11.71 6.37
N VAL A 255 1.14 -10.69 6.95
CA VAL A 255 0.71 -9.50 6.20
C VAL A 255 1.91 -8.62 5.89
N ILE A 256 2.06 -8.28 4.61
CA ILE A 256 3.05 -7.32 4.12
C ILE A 256 2.53 -5.92 4.43
N VAL A 257 2.98 -5.35 5.55
CA VAL A 257 2.70 -3.95 5.90
C VAL A 257 3.68 -3.07 5.14
N LEU A 258 3.16 -2.18 4.29
CA LEU A 258 4.01 -1.30 3.51
C LEU A 258 4.75 -0.30 4.42
N PRO A 259 6.09 -0.25 4.38
CA PRO A 259 6.88 0.59 5.28
C PRO A 259 6.87 2.08 4.90
N GLU A 260 6.51 2.39 3.65
CA GLU A 260 6.54 3.73 3.10
C GLU A 260 5.22 4.05 2.38
N GLU A 261 4.81 5.31 2.50
CA GLU A 261 3.53 5.83 2.02
C GLU A 261 3.37 5.80 0.49
N ASP A 262 4.46 5.70 -0.27
CA ASP A 262 4.44 5.69 -1.74
C ASP A 262 4.46 4.26 -2.34
N LEU A 263 4.37 3.23 -1.48
CA LEU A 263 4.40 1.84 -1.94
C LEU A 263 3.01 1.26 -2.22
N TRP A 264 1.94 2.01 -1.92
CA TRP A 264 0.59 1.54 -2.27
C TRP A 264 0.38 1.51 -3.78
N GLN A 265 1.04 2.39 -4.55
CA GLN A 265 0.92 2.45 -6.00
C GLN A 265 1.39 1.16 -6.69
N PRO A 266 2.65 0.69 -6.49
CA PRO A 266 3.07 -0.59 -7.06
C PRO A 266 2.25 -1.76 -6.52
N ALA A 267 1.81 -1.72 -5.26
CA ALA A 267 0.92 -2.75 -4.70
C ALA A 267 -0.46 -2.80 -5.38
N ALA A 268 -1.06 -1.64 -5.68
CA ALA A 268 -2.33 -1.53 -6.38
C ALA A 268 -2.24 -2.05 -7.82
N VAL A 269 -1.12 -1.79 -8.50
CA VAL A 269 -0.85 -2.35 -9.84
C VAL A 269 -0.65 -3.88 -9.77
N ALA A 270 0.03 -4.37 -8.74
CA ALA A 270 0.32 -5.79 -8.55
C ALA A 270 -0.90 -6.65 -8.16
N ALA A 271 -1.90 -6.04 -7.51
CA ALA A 271 -3.00 -6.73 -6.87
C ALA A 271 -3.85 -7.56 -7.84
N ASP A 272 -4.42 -8.66 -7.33
CA ASP A 272 -5.45 -9.46 -8.01
C ASP A 272 -6.85 -9.07 -7.52
N VAL A 273 -6.97 -8.67 -6.25
CA VAL A 273 -8.20 -8.19 -5.63
C VAL A 273 -7.88 -7.13 -4.58
N THR A 274 -8.74 -6.13 -4.44
CA THR A 274 -8.62 -5.09 -3.41
C THR A 274 -9.78 -5.17 -2.41
N ILE A 275 -9.46 -5.16 -1.13
CA ILE A 275 -10.40 -4.94 -0.04
C ILE A 275 -10.22 -3.50 0.45
N GLY A 276 -11.29 -2.72 0.56
CA GLY A 276 -11.14 -1.38 1.13
C GLY A 276 -12.43 -0.65 1.46
N ASP A 277 -12.34 0.68 1.47
CA ASP A 277 -13.40 1.60 1.90
C ASP A 277 -13.58 2.75 0.90
N HIS A 278 -14.02 3.91 1.41
CA HIS A 278 -14.24 5.13 0.65
C HIS A 278 -12.95 5.92 0.32
N GLY A 279 -11.77 5.30 0.49
CA GLY A 279 -10.47 5.90 0.18
C GLY A 279 -10.10 5.93 -1.30
N SER A 280 -9.16 6.81 -1.67
CA SER A 280 -8.71 6.95 -3.06
C SER A 280 -8.05 5.69 -3.60
N VAL A 281 -7.29 4.94 -2.80
CA VAL A 281 -6.60 3.71 -3.24
C VAL A 281 -7.62 2.65 -3.69
N THR A 282 -8.72 2.48 -2.95
CA THR A 282 -9.82 1.58 -3.36
C THR A 282 -10.42 2.00 -4.70
N TYR A 283 -10.60 3.31 -4.92
CA TYR A 283 -11.11 3.81 -6.20
C TYR A 283 -10.08 3.70 -7.35
N TYR A 284 -8.78 3.90 -7.08
CA TYR A 284 -7.70 3.64 -8.03
C TYR A 284 -7.66 2.17 -8.45
N SER A 285 -7.80 1.22 -7.51
CA SER A 285 -7.92 -0.20 -7.82
C SER A 285 -9.10 -0.48 -8.75
N ALA A 286 -10.26 0.13 -8.51
CA ALA A 286 -11.40 0.02 -9.42
C ALA A 286 -11.05 0.54 -10.83
N CYS A 287 -10.39 1.69 -10.93
CA CYS A 287 -9.93 2.27 -12.20
C CYS A 287 -8.85 1.45 -12.91
N LEU A 288 -8.11 0.63 -12.15
CA LEU A 288 -7.14 -0.32 -12.69
C LEU A 288 -7.81 -1.57 -13.30
N GLY A 289 -9.10 -1.77 -13.05
CA GLY A 289 -9.82 -2.99 -13.42
C GLY A 289 -9.70 -4.10 -12.37
N THR A 290 -9.03 -3.83 -11.24
CA THR A 290 -8.88 -4.78 -10.14
C THR A 290 -10.24 -4.94 -9.43
N PRO A 291 -10.77 -6.15 -9.25
CA PRO A 291 -11.96 -6.40 -8.44
C PRO A 291 -11.86 -5.76 -7.04
N VAL A 292 -12.96 -5.16 -6.58
CA VAL A 292 -13.03 -4.48 -5.28
C VAL A 292 -14.13 -5.11 -4.43
N LEU A 293 -13.77 -5.46 -3.18
CA LEU A 293 -14.70 -5.83 -2.12
C LEU A 293 -14.63 -4.76 -1.02
N LEU A 294 -15.77 -4.31 -0.52
CA LEU A 294 -15.83 -3.28 0.52
C LEU A 294 -15.84 -3.92 1.91
N ALA A 295 -14.85 -3.57 2.73
CA ALA A 295 -14.88 -3.88 4.16
C ALA A 295 -15.67 -2.83 4.96
N ALA A 296 -15.84 -1.63 4.41
CA ALA A 296 -16.71 -0.58 4.96
C ALA A 296 -17.29 0.28 3.83
N ALA A 297 -18.53 0.73 3.98
CA ALA A 297 -19.23 1.57 3.00
C ALA A 297 -19.95 2.77 3.66
N PRO A 298 -19.23 3.72 4.29
CA PRO A 298 -19.83 4.85 4.97
C PRO A 298 -20.29 5.92 3.97
N HIS A 299 -21.52 5.78 3.47
CA HIS A 299 -22.08 6.73 2.50
C HIS A 299 -22.13 8.18 3.02
N GLU A 300 -22.20 8.37 4.34
CA GLU A 300 -22.20 9.68 5.00
C GLU A 300 -20.84 10.39 5.04
N ALA A 301 -19.75 9.72 4.65
CA ALA A 301 -18.40 10.29 4.62
C ALA A 301 -18.06 10.98 3.28
N VAL A 302 -18.89 10.76 2.26
CA VAL A 302 -18.65 11.23 0.89
C VAL A 302 -19.88 11.95 0.34
N ASP A 303 -19.66 12.85 -0.60
CA ASP A 303 -20.75 13.50 -1.33
C ASP A 303 -21.53 12.43 -2.12
N PRO A 304 -22.87 12.36 -1.99
CA PRO A 304 -23.70 11.33 -2.62
C PRO A 304 -23.63 11.32 -4.16
N ASP A 305 -23.31 12.45 -4.78
CA ASP A 305 -23.17 12.65 -6.23
C ASP A 305 -21.73 12.41 -6.71
N SER A 306 -20.79 12.11 -5.80
CA SER A 306 -19.40 11.84 -6.15
C SER A 306 -19.20 10.45 -6.78
N PRO A 307 -18.15 10.28 -7.60
CA PRO A 307 -17.78 8.97 -8.13
C PRO A 307 -17.47 7.93 -7.05
N VAL A 308 -16.89 8.34 -5.91
CA VAL A 308 -16.66 7.42 -4.78
C VAL A 308 -17.99 6.95 -4.19
N ALA A 309 -19.01 7.79 -4.08
CA ALA A 309 -20.33 7.34 -3.65
C ALA A 309 -20.95 6.34 -4.64
N ALA A 310 -20.70 6.50 -5.95
CA ALA A 310 -21.10 5.51 -6.95
C ALA A 310 -20.36 4.17 -6.76
N LEU A 311 -19.05 4.20 -6.48
CA LEU A 311 -18.28 3.00 -6.11
C LEU A 311 -18.87 2.31 -4.87
N LEU A 312 -19.15 3.05 -3.80
CA LEU A 312 -19.70 2.48 -2.57
C LEU A 312 -21.05 1.79 -2.77
N ARG A 313 -21.87 2.29 -3.71
CA ARG A 313 -23.15 1.65 -4.06
C ARG A 313 -22.99 0.43 -4.95
N ALA A 314 -21.92 0.37 -5.74
CA ALA A 314 -21.75 -0.64 -6.79
C ALA A 314 -20.89 -1.83 -6.36
N ALA A 315 -19.87 -1.62 -5.52
CA ALA A 315 -18.96 -2.68 -5.11
C ALA A 315 -19.62 -3.59 -4.04
N PRO A 316 -19.45 -4.92 -4.12
CA PRO A 316 -19.98 -5.86 -3.13
C PRO A 316 -19.30 -5.69 -1.76
N LEU A 317 -20.05 -5.95 -0.69
CA LEU A 317 -19.51 -6.01 0.67
C LEU A 317 -18.79 -7.35 0.90
N LEU A 318 -17.65 -7.29 1.58
CA LEU A 318 -16.93 -8.46 2.05
C LEU A 318 -17.67 -9.09 3.23
N THR A 319 -17.75 -10.42 3.26
CA THR A 319 -18.20 -11.18 4.43
C THR A 319 -17.11 -12.12 4.94
N ASP A 320 -17.21 -12.57 6.18
CA ASP A 320 -16.27 -13.56 6.76
C ASP A 320 -16.55 -15.00 6.25
N GLU A 321 -17.63 -15.24 5.51
CA GLU A 321 -18.01 -16.59 5.03
C GLU A 321 -17.35 -16.93 3.68
N ASN A 322 -16.67 -18.08 3.57
CA ASN A 322 -16.00 -18.52 2.32
C ASN A 322 -15.04 -17.46 1.76
N LEU A 323 -14.26 -16.80 2.64
CA LEU A 323 -13.40 -15.67 2.29
C LEU A 323 -12.48 -15.94 1.10
N ALA A 324 -11.82 -17.11 1.08
CA ALA A 324 -10.93 -17.49 -0.02
C ALA A 324 -11.66 -17.55 -1.38
N ASP A 325 -12.91 -18.03 -1.40
CA ASP A 325 -13.70 -18.12 -2.63
C ASP A 325 -14.19 -16.74 -3.09
N GLN A 326 -14.62 -15.89 -2.16
CA GLN A 326 -14.95 -14.49 -2.46
C GLN A 326 -13.77 -13.78 -3.14
N LEU A 327 -12.55 -13.98 -2.64
CA LEU A 327 -11.36 -13.34 -3.19
C LEU A 327 -10.96 -13.90 -4.56
N ARG A 328 -11.03 -15.22 -4.75
CA ARG A 328 -10.70 -15.86 -6.04
C ARG A 328 -11.70 -15.55 -7.15
N THR A 329 -12.96 -15.38 -6.80
CA THR A 329 -14.06 -15.20 -7.76
C THR A 329 -14.54 -13.76 -7.88
N ALA A 330 -13.89 -12.83 -7.17
CA ALA A 330 -14.21 -11.42 -7.23
C ALA A 330 -14.11 -10.91 -8.67
N THR A 331 -15.13 -10.17 -9.10
CA THR A 331 -15.19 -9.52 -10.41
C THR A 331 -15.65 -8.08 -10.24
N GLN A 332 -15.46 -7.24 -11.25
CA GLN A 332 -16.01 -5.88 -11.24
C GLN A 332 -17.45 -5.88 -11.79
N PRO A 333 -18.45 -5.46 -11.00
CA PRO A 333 -19.79 -5.25 -11.52
C PRO A 333 -19.81 -4.15 -12.60
N PRO A 334 -20.69 -4.22 -13.62
CA PRO A 334 -20.79 -3.16 -14.63
C PRO A 334 -21.02 -1.76 -14.07
N ALA A 335 -21.75 -1.64 -12.96
CA ALA A 335 -21.97 -0.37 -12.26
C ALA A 335 -20.67 0.20 -11.66
N LEU A 336 -19.74 -0.65 -11.22
CA LEU A 336 -18.44 -0.23 -10.70
C LEU A 336 -17.52 0.23 -11.85
N VAL A 337 -17.58 -0.44 -13.00
CA VAL A 337 -16.88 0.00 -14.22
C VAL A 337 -17.35 1.39 -14.64
N ALA A 338 -18.67 1.62 -14.68
CA ALA A 338 -19.23 2.93 -14.99
C ALA A 338 -18.82 4.01 -13.97
N ALA A 339 -18.74 3.67 -12.69
CA ALA A 339 -18.21 4.58 -11.67
C ALA A 339 -16.71 4.90 -11.90
N ALA A 340 -15.90 3.93 -12.33
CA ALA A 340 -14.49 4.12 -12.64
C ALA A 340 -14.22 5.03 -13.86
N GLU A 341 -15.13 5.06 -14.83
CA GLU A 341 -15.03 5.96 -15.99
C GLU A 341 -15.10 7.44 -15.61
N LEU A 342 -15.72 7.77 -14.47
CA LEU A 342 -15.81 9.14 -13.94
C LEU A 342 -14.49 9.65 -13.33
N ALA A 343 -13.45 8.81 -13.21
CA ALA A 343 -12.21 9.19 -12.57
C ALA A 343 -11.40 10.22 -13.38
N THR A 344 -11.37 10.07 -14.71
CA THR A 344 -10.71 11.02 -15.62
C THR A 344 -11.37 11.03 -16.99
N SER A 345 -11.57 12.22 -17.57
CA SER A 345 -12.09 12.37 -18.93
C SER A 345 -11.01 12.46 -20.00
N VAL A 346 -9.75 12.54 -19.59
CA VAL A 346 -8.58 12.76 -20.46
C VAL A 346 -7.50 11.72 -20.15
N PRO A 347 -7.81 10.42 -20.30
CA PRO A 347 -6.88 9.34 -19.94
C PRO A 347 -5.56 9.44 -20.73
N GLY A 348 -4.44 9.36 -20.03
CA GLY A 348 -3.08 9.41 -20.59
C GLY A 348 -2.62 10.81 -21.02
N GLN A 349 -3.39 11.87 -20.73
CA GLN A 349 -3.08 13.23 -21.16
C GLN A 349 -2.70 14.17 -20.01
N SER A 350 -2.76 13.71 -18.75
CA SER A 350 -2.57 14.58 -17.59
C SER A 350 -1.20 15.23 -17.56
N ALA A 351 -0.13 14.48 -17.87
CA ALA A 351 1.22 15.02 -17.95
C ALA A 351 1.34 16.17 -18.96
N ALA A 352 0.79 15.98 -20.17
CA ALA A 352 0.83 16.98 -21.23
C ALA A 352 0.02 18.24 -20.86
N LEU A 353 -1.20 18.06 -20.33
CA LEU A 353 -2.09 19.17 -19.96
C LEU A 353 -1.56 19.98 -18.77
N LEU A 354 -1.02 19.30 -17.74
CA LEU A 354 -0.40 19.96 -16.60
C LEU A 354 0.89 20.70 -17.00
N THR A 355 1.70 20.10 -17.87
CA THR A 355 2.92 20.74 -18.41
C THR A 355 2.55 22.02 -19.17
N ASP A 356 1.61 21.92 -20.10
CA ASP A 356 1.13 23.05 -20.88
C ASP A 356 0.54 24.18 -20.01
N LEU A 357 -0.24 23.82 -18.97
CA LEU A 357 -0.70 24.76 -17.96
C LEU A 357 0.47 25.44 -17.23
N GLY A 358 1.39 24.66 -16.66
CA GLY A 358 2.50 25.19 -15.86
C GLY A 358 3.44 26.09 -16.66
N TYR A 359 3.82 25.70 -17.89
CA TYR A 359 4.71 26.51 -18.74
C TYR A 359 4.05 27.81 -19.21
N ARG A 360 2.73 27.82 -19.46
CA ARG A 360 2.00 29.07 -19.69
C ARG A 360 2.02 29.98 -18.48
N THR A 361 1.74 29.45 -17.29
CA THR A 361 1.71 30.24 -16.05
C THR A 361 3.09 30.83 -15.75
N LEU A 362 4.15 30.02 -15.91
CA LEU A 362 5.55 30.44 -15.78
C LEU A 362 6.02 31.38 -16.91
N ARG A 363 5.25 31.53 -17.99
CA ARG A 363 5.60 32.30 -19.20
C ARG A 363 6.93 31.83 -19.79
N LEU A 364 7.08 30.51 -19.91
CA LEU A 364 8.21 29.83 -20.52
C LEU A 364 7.73 28.96 -21.68
N SER A 365 8.58 28.75 -22.68
CA SER A 365 8.31 27.72 -23.70
C SER A 365 8.54 26.32 -23.11
N PRO A 366 7.66 25.34 -23.36
CA PRO A 366 7.87 23.97 -22.90
C PRO A 366 9.12 23.35 -23.53
N PRO A 367 9.75 22.35 -22.87
CA PRO A 367 10.85 21.58 -23.43
C PRO A 367 10.46 20.89 -24.74
N ALA A 368 11.46 20.54 -25.56
CA ALA A 368 11.23 19.84 -26.81
C ALA A 368 10.81 18.37 -26.61
N GLU A 369 11.22 17.76 -25.50
CA GLU A 369 10.83 16.39 -25.16
C GLU A 369 9.38 16.36 -24.66
N PRO A 370 8.56 15.37 -25.09
CA PRO A 370 7.21 15.22 -24.59
C PRO A 370 7.17 15.00 -23.08
N ALA A 371 6.19 15.63 -22.42
CA ALA A 371 5.92 15.38 -21.01
C ALA A 371 5.44 13.95 -20.79
N GLY A 372 5.96 13.29 -19.75
CA GLY A 372 5.54 11.96 -19.35
C GLY A 372 5.88 11.70 -17.90
N PHE A 373 5.12 10.80 -17.27
CA PHE A 373 5.45 10.29 -15.95
C PHE A 373 6.37 9.07 -16.08
N THR A 374 7.28 8.90 -15.12
CA THR A 374 8.02 7.65 -14.99
C THR A 374 7.23 6.67 -14.13
N ALA A 375 7.28 5.37 -14.45
CA ALA A 375 6.71 4.34 -13.60
C ALA A 375 7.29 4.38 -12.16
N PHE A 376 6.64 3.66 -11.24
CA PHE A 376 7.08 3.60 -9.85
C PHE A 376 8.34 2.74 -9.72
N PRO A 377 9.27 3.07 -8.80
CA PRO A 377 10.40 2.20 -8.51
C PRO A 377 9.90 0.86 -7.95
N LEU A 378 10.68 -0.21 -8.15
CA LEU A 378 10.36 -1.51 -7.57
C LEU A 378 10.40 -1.42 -6.03
N PRO A 379 9.36 -1.91 -5.33
CA PRO A 379 9.32 -1.90 -3.88
C PRO A 379 10.47 -2.75 -3.32
N ARG A 380 11.10 -2.27 -2.24
CA ARG A 380 12.09 -3.05 -1.48
C ARG A 380 11.47 -3.49 -0.17
N VAL A 381 10.56 -4.46 -0.25
CA VAL A 381 9.79 -4.93 0.89
C VAL A 381 10.11 -6.40 1.14
N GLN A 382 10.47 -6.72 2.38
CA GLN A 382 10.64 -8.10 2.79
C GLN A 382 9.27 -8.65 3.23
N ARG A 383 8.82 -9.74 2.61
CA ARG A 383 7.62 -10.46 3.05
C ARG A 383 7.90 -11.11 4.41
N PRO A 384 7.10 -10.84 5.45
CA PRO A 384 7.27 -11.51 6.73
C PRO A 384 6.81 -12.97 6.61
N GLU A 385 7.65 -13.91 7.04
CA GLU A 385 7.24 -15.29 7.28
C GLU A 385 6.54 -15.37 8.64
N PRO A 386 5.35 -15.99 8.75
CA PRO A 386 4.70 -16.20 10.04
C PRO A 386 5.59 -17.02 10.98
N GLY A 387 5.82 -16.48 12.18
CA GLY A 387 6.61 -17.14 13.22
C GLY A 387 5.98 -18.42 13.77
N ALA A 388 4.67 -18.57 13.62
CA ALA A 388 3.92 -19.77 13.95
C ALA A 388 2.94 -20.08 12.81
N GLN A 389 2.86 -21.36 12.46
CA GLN A 389 2.07 -21.87 11.35
C GLN A 389 1.31 -23.12 11.79
N TRP A 390 0.05 -23.24 11.38
CA TRP A 390 -0.70 -24.47 11.49
C TRP A 390 -0.70 -25.14 10.12
N ILE A 391 -0.19 -26.36 10.07
CA ILE A 391 0.02 -27.07 8.82
C ILE A 391 -0.89 -28.29 8.76
N GLN A 392 -1.72 -28.34 7.73
CA GLN A 392 -2.47 -29.53 7.36
C GLN A 392 -1.68 -30.32 6.32
N VAL A 393 -1.61 -31.64 6.50
CA VAL A 393 -1.03 -32.55 5.51
C VAL A 393 -2.08 -33.59 5.13
N ARG A 394 -2.51 -33.59 3.85
CA ARG A 394 -3.50 -34.53 3.31
C ARG A 394 -2.87 -35.30 2.16
N GLY A 395 -2.40 -36.52 2.45
CA GLY A 395 -1.60 -37.27 1.48
C GLY A 395 -0.26 -36.58 1.24
N ASP A 396 -0.06 -36.05 0.04
CA ASP A 396 1.09 -35.26 -0.38
C ASP A 396 0.78 -33.76 -0.54
N GLU A 397 -0.42 -33.32 -0.16
CA GLU A 397 -0.82 -31.92 -0.15
C GLU A 397 -0.53 -31.27 1.21
N VAL A 398 0.13 -30.12 1.18
CA VAL A 398 0.46 -29.30 2.35
C VAL A 398 -0.28 -27.97 2.25
N THR A 399 -1.04 -27.63 3.29
CA THR A 399 -1.70 -26.33 3.41
C THR A 399 -1.27 -25.65 4.70
N ARG A 400 -0.72 -24.45 4.61
CA ARG A 400 -0.19 -23.68 5.75
C ARG A 400 -1.07 -22.49 6.08
N PHE A 401 -1.35 -22.28 7.35
CA PHE A 401 -2.15 -21.17 7.87
C PHE A 401 -1.40 -20.44 8.98
N SER A 402 -1.68 -19.14 9.17
CA SER A 402 -1.11 -18.35 10.28
C SER A 402 -1.93 -18.40 11.58
N ALA A 403 -3.03 -19.16 11.60
CA ALA A 403 -3.87 -19.39 12.76
C ALA A 403 -4.32 -20.84 12.87
N GLU A 404 -4.80 -21.19 14.06
CA GLU A 404 -5.32 -22.52 14.38
C GLU A 404 -6.46 -22.92 13.43
N THR A 405 -6.30 -24.10 12.86
CA THR A 405 -7.27 -24.73 11.96
C THR A 405 -7.47 -26.18 12.37
N ALA A 406 -8.62 -26.76 12.03
CA ALA A 406 -8.92 -28.16 12.35
C ALA A 406 -7.92 -29.10 11.66
N ASP A 407 -7.59 -30.25 12.26
CA ASP A 407 -6.70 -31.27 11.66
C ASP A 407 -5.31 -30.75 11.25
N ALA A 408 -4.78 -29.74 11.94
CA ALA A 408 -3.43 -29.21 11.73
C ALA A 408 -2.55 -29.34 12.96
N HIS A 409 -1.26 -29.54 12.74
CA HIS A 409 -0.23 -29.45 13.79
C HIS A 409 0.48 -28.10 13.74
N LEU A 410 1.01 -27.69 14.88
CA LEU A 410 1.67 -26.41 15.10
C LEU A 410 3.16 -26.49 14.79
N VAL A 411 3.62 -25.64 13.88
CA VAL A 411 5.02 -25.44 13.52
C VAL A 411 5.44 -24.03 13.94
N VAL A 412 6.53 -23.90 14.69
CA VAL A 412 7.00 -22.60 15.21
C VAL A 412 8.45 -22.36 14.85
N HIS A 413 8.74 -21.20 14.28
CA HIS A 413 10.09 -20.73 13.99
C HIS A 413 10.68 -20.00 15.19
N VAL A 414 11.94 -20.25 15.52
CA VAL A 414 12.61 -19.61 16.67
C VAL A 414 12.73 -18.08 16.54
N ASP A 415 12.78 -17.56 15.31
CA ASP A 415 12.81 -16.10 15.04
C ASP A 415 11.45 -15.41 15.25
N GLY A 416 10.38 -16.16 15.47
CA GLY A 416 9.04 -15.65 15.77
C GLY A 416 8.58 -15.94 17.20
N PRO A 417 9.27 -15.42 18.24
CA PRO A 417 9.22 -15.98 19.58
C PRO A 417 7.95 -15.55 20.33
N ASP A 418 6.79 -16.15 20.07
CA ASP A 418 5.79 -16.32 21.12
C ASP A 418 6.20 -17.55 21.95
N PRO A 419 6.76 -17.38 23.17
CA PRO A 419 7.24 -18.52 23.95
C PRO A 419 6.11 -19.48 24.35
N ARG A 420 4.85 -19.02 24.32
CA ARG A 420 3.68 -19.87 24.61
C ARG A 420 3.41 -20.82 23.46
N LEU A 421 3.57 -20.36 22.22
CA LEU A 421 3.42 -21.20 21.02
C LEU A 421 4.60 -22.15 20.89
N LEU A 422 5.83 -21.67 21.12
CA LEU A 422 7.03 -22.51 21.05
C LEU A 422 6.96 -23.73 21.99
N ARG A 423 6.44 -23.54 23.21
CA ARG A 423 6.22 -24.64 24.18
C ARG A 423 5.14 -25.63 23.78
N ARG A 424 4.24 -25.26 22.87
CA ARG A 424 3.14 -26.08 22.36
C ARG A 424 3.44 -26.65 20.97
N ALA A 425 4.57 -26.31 20.37
CA ALA A 425 4.87 -26.65 18.99
C ALA A 425 5.09 -28.16 18.84
N ASP A 426 4.41 -28.76 17.87
CA ASP A 426 4.68 -30.13 17.43
C ASP A 426 6.01 -30.17 16.66
N ILE A 427 6.31 -29.08 15.95
CA ILE A 427 7.56 -28.93 15.18
C ILE A 427 8.21 -27.58 15.47
N VAL A 428 9.53 -27.58 15.75
CA VAL A 428 10.31 -26.34 15.90
C VAL A 428 11.28 -26.16 14.73
N LEU A 429 11.24 -24.98 14.10
CA LEU A 429 12.14 -24.59 13.03
C LEU A 429 13.22 -23.63 13.54
N GLY A 430 14.47 -23.92 13.21
CA GLY A 430 15.64 -23.12 13.53
C GLY A 430 16.00 -22.14 12.42
N GLY A 431 16.68 -21.04 12.78
CA GLY A 431 17.19 -20.05 11.84
C GLY A 431 18.49 -20.46 11.14
N ASP A 432 18.90 -19.64 10.18
CA ASP A 432 20.14 -19.83 9.43
C ASP A 432 21.40 -19.66 10.29
N GLY A 433 22.49 -20.33 9.88
CA GLY A 433 23.83 -20.06 10.40
C GLY A 433 24.14 -20.65 11.77
N PHE A 434 23.35 -21.62 12.26
CA PHE A 434 23.69 -22.35 13.47
C PHE A 434 25.01 -23.13 13.33
N PRO A 435 25.99 -22.96 14.25
CA PRO A 435 27.29 -23.63 14.14
C PRO A 435 27.24 -25.16 14.25
N ASP A 436 26.24 -25.69 14.97
CA ASP A 436 26.04 -27.12 15.19
C ASP A 436 24.54 -27.46 15.11
N PRO A 437 24.01 -27.64 13.88
CA PRO A 437 22.60 -27.94 13.64
C PRO A 437 22.11 -29.20 14.36
N GLY A 438 22.91 -30.27 14.37
CA GLY A 438 22.56 -31.54 15.00
C GLY A 438 22.41 -31.40 16.52
N ARG A 439 23.34 -30.70 17.17
CA ARG A 439 23.25 -30.39 18.61
C ARG A 439 22.05 -29.51 18.92
N TRP A 440 21.77 -28.49 18.09
CA TRP A 440 20.62 -27.63 18.30
C TRP A 440 19.30 -28.41 18.23
N ILE A 441 19.13 -29.30 17.25
CA ILE A 441 17.97 -30.19 17.12
C ILE A 441 17.80 -31.03 18.38
N ALA A 442 18.86 -31.73 18.83
CA ALA A 442 18.81 -32.60 20.00
C ALA A 442 18.43 -31.84 21.29
N LEU A 443 18.99 -30.64 21.51
CA LEU A 443 18.68 -29.82 22.67
C LEU A 443 17.25 -29.27 22.61
N THR A 444 16.77 -28.90 21.42
CA THR A 444 15.41 -28.37 21.22
C THR A 444 14.37 -29.44 21.56
N LEU A 445 14.54 -30.66 21.07
CA LEU A 445 13.66 -31.79 21.38
C LEU A 445 13.66 -32.15 22.88
N ALA A 446 14.80 -32.00 23.55
CA ALA A 446 14.92 -32.23 24.99
C ALA A 446 14.24 -31.12 25.84
N GLU A 447 14.37 -29.86 25.42
CA GLU A 447 13.82 -28.70 26.12
C GLU A 447 12.29 -28.55 25.95
N PHE A 448 11.75 -29.01 24.82
CA PHE A 448 10.31 -28.92 24.51
C PHE A 448 9.66 -30.32 24.48
N PRO A 449 9.10 -30.82 25.59
CA PRO A 449 8.53 -32.16 25.66
C PRO A 449 7.34 -32.45 24.73
N GLY A 450 6.69 -31.44 24.16
CA GLY A 450 5.64 -31.60 23.15
C GLY A 450 6.14 -31.54 21.69
N CYS A 451 7.42 -31.24 21.48
CA CYS A 451 8.01 -31.14 20.14
C CYS A 451 8.43 -32.52 19.64
N GLU A 452 7.82 -32.97 18.56
CA GLU A 452 8.08 -34.28 17.93
C GLU A 452 9.21 -34.20 16.90
N TRP A 453 9.34 -33.05 16.21
CA TRP A 453 10.39 -32.80 15.23
C TRP A 453 11.03 -31.43 15.41
N ALA A 454 12.34 -31.34 15.20
CA ALA A 454 13.04 -30.07 15.05
C ALA A 454 13.86 -30.07 13.76
N ALA A 455 13.86 -28.95 13.04
CA ALA A 455 14.58 -28.83 11.78
C ALA A 455 15.22 -27.45 11.60
N CYS A 456 16.36 -27.38 10.94
CA CYS A 456 17.03 -26.12 10.64
C CYS A 456 17.91 -26.23 9.38
N PRO A 457 18.27 -25.09 8.76
CA PRO A 457 19.27 -25.03 7.70
C PRO A 457 20.61 -25.67 8.13
N ALA A 458 21.17 -26.53 7.28
CA ALA A 458 22.44 -27.23 7.52
C ALA A 458 23.19 -27.49 6.22
N GLY A 459 24.36 -26.87 6.06
CA GLY A 459 25.16 -26.99 4.83
C GLY A 459 24.40 -26.49 3.60
N PRO A 460 24.38 -27.23 2.47
CA PRO A 460 23.64 -26.84 1.27
C PRO A 460 22.13 -27.13 1.34
N GLY A 461 21.61 -27.60 2.49
CA GLY A 461 20.23 -28.04 2.64
C GLY A 461 19.73 -27.82 4.06
N TRP A 462 18.93 -28.76 4.53
CA TRP A 462 18.34 -28.75 5.86
C TRP A 462 18.57 -30.08 6.57
N LEU A 463 18.53 -30.02 7.89
CA LEU A 463 18.57 -31.18 8.77
C LEU A 463 17.31 -31.18 9.64
N ALA A 464 16.64 -32.31 9.73
CA ALA A 464 15.53 -32.57 10.65
C ALA A 464 15.86 -33.76 11.53
N GLY A 465 15.42 -33.72 12.78
CA GLY A 465 15.46 -34.85 13.69
C GLY A 465 14.17 -35.00 14.46
N ASN A 466 13.84 -36.23 14.82
CA ASN A 466 12.67 -36.55 15.64
C ASN A 466 13.06 -37.05 17.04
N ARG A 467 12.06 -37.19 17.91
CA ARG A 467 12.23 -37.66 19.29
C ARG A 467 12.77 -39.09 19.41
N ASP A 468 12.53 -39.94 18.41
CA ASP A 468 13.00 -41.32 18.38
C ASP A 468 14.46 -41.46 17.92
N GLY A 469 15.14 -40.33 17.63
CA GLY A 469 16.52 -40.30 17.17
C GLY A 469 16.71 -40.44 15.66
N LEU A 470 15.62 -40.48 14.88
CA LEU A 470 15.69 -40.43 13.42
C LEU A 470 16.22 -39.07 12.98
N VAL A 471 17.22 -39.07 12.09
CA VAL A 471 17.77 -37.85 11.49
C VAL A 471 17.63 -37.93 9.98
N VAL A 472 17.12 -36.86 9.37
CA VAL A 472 16.90 -36.77 7.93
C VAL A 472 17.51 -35.46 7.43
N SER A 473 18.41 -35.55 6.45
CA SER A 473 18.83 -34.36 5.70
C SER A 473 18.04 -34.23 4.41
N PHE A 474 17.75 -33.01 3.98
CA PHE A 474 16.96 -32.78 2.77
C PHE A 474 17.37 -31.54 1.96
N THR A 475 17.21 -31.63 0.63
CA THR A 475 17.62 -30.60 -0.34
C THR A 475 16.68 -30.55 -1.55
N GLY A 476 16.82 -29.52 -2.39
CA GLY A 476 16.22 -29.48 -3.73
C GLY A 476 14.81 -28.88 -3.83
N THR A 477 14.27 -28.38 -2.72
CA THR A 477 12.98 -27.67 -2.69
C THR A 477 13.17 -26.18 -2.39
N ASP A 478 12.29 -25.35 -2.93
CA ASP A 478 12.13 -23.92 -2.60
C ASP A 478 11.17 -23.69 -1.42
N LEU A 479 10.59 -24.75 -0.84
CA LEU A 479 9.77 -24.71 0.37
C LEU A 479 10.26 -25.70 1.45
N PRO A 480 11.53 -25.59 1.90
CA PRO A 480 12.11 -26.53 2.87
C PRO A 480 11.39 -26.54 4.23
N GLN A 481 10.79 -25.42 4.64
CA GLN A 481 10.06 -25.28 5.91
C GLN A 481 8.79 -26.16 6.00
N ALA A 482 8.25 -26.61 4.87
CA ALA A 482 7.10 -27.52 4.83
C ALA A 482 7.49 -29.00 5.01
N VAL A 483 8.76 -29.35 4.74
CA VAL A 483 9.21 -30.75 4.71
C VAL A 483 9.09 -31.45 6.07
N PRO A 484 9.43 -30.83 7.22
CA PRO A 484 9.25 -31.46 8.53
C PRO A 484 7.80 -31.90 8.81
N SER A 485 6.82 -31.17 8.28
CA SER A 485 5.39 -31.55 8.41
C SER A 485 5.05 -32.81 7.61
N LEU A 486 5.65 -32.99 6.44
CA LEU A 486 5.52 -34.24 5.68
C LEU A 486 6.18 -35.41 6.42
N LEU A 487 7.37 -35.18 7.00
CA LEU A 487 8.06 -36.21 7.80
C LEU A 487 7.25 -36.59 9.04
N TYR A 488 6.69 -35.60 9.75
CA TYR A 488 5.80 -35.78 10.88
C TYR A 488 4.57 -36.62 10.51
N ALA A 489 3.82 -36.22 9.46
CA ALA A 489 2.64 -36.94 9.02
C ALA A 489 2.95 -38.40 8.60
N ARG A 490 4.07 -38.63 7.90
CA ARG A 490 4.51 -39.97 7.50
C ARG A 490 4.89 -40.83 8.71
N ALA A 491 5.62 -40.26 9.68
CA ALA A 491 5.98 -40.96 10.92
C ALA A 491 4.73 -41.37 11.70
N THR A 492 3.75 -40.47 11.85
CA THR A 492 2.46 -40.76 12.52
C THR A 492 1.69 -41.88 11.83
N LEU A 493 1.79 -41.98 10.50
CA LEU A 493 1.14 -43.03 9.70
C LEU A 493 1.97 -44.31 9.53
N GLY A 494 3.20 -44.35 10.06
CA GLY A 494 4.11 -45.49 9.89
C GLY A 494 4.56 -45.73 8.44
N LEU A 495 4.68 -44.67 7.64
CA LEU A 495 5.11 -44.72 6.25
C LEU A 495 6.63 -44.56 6.12
N ASP A 496 7.23 -45.22 5.11
CA ASP A 496 8.67 -45.08 4.82
C ASP A 496 9.06 -43.68 4.34
N PHE A 497 10.35 -43.35 4.40
CA PHE A 497 10.90 -42.08 3.89
C PHE A 497 11.63 -42.31 2.56
N PRO A 498 10.97 -42.09 1.40
CA PRO A 498 11.59 -42.32 0.10
C PRO A 498 12.70 -41.29 -0.18
N GLU A 499 13.69 -41.65 -1.00
CA GLU A 499 14.76 -40.73 -1.42
C GLU A 499 14.21 -39.48 -2.13
N GLN A 500 13.12 -39.62 -2.88
CA GLN A 500 12.40 -38.51 -3.51
C GLN A 500 10.98 -38.44 -2.94
N LEU A 501 10.60 -37.27 -2.45
CA LEU A 501 9.28 -37.01 -1.89
C LEU A 501 8.64 -35.83 -2.62
N PRO A 502 7.71 -36.08 -3.56
CA PRO A 502 6.91 -35.02 -4.15
C PRO A 502 5.83 -34.55 -3.17
N PHE A 503 5.48 -33.27 -3.25
CA PHE A 503 4.36 -32.70 -2.51
C PHE A 503 3.79 -31.47 -3.23
N THR A 504 2.59 -31.05 -2.86
CA THR A 504 1.94 -29.86 -3.42
C THR A 504 1.66 -28.84 -2.33
N ALA A 505 1.89 -27.55 -2.61
CA ALA A 505 1.48 -26.42 -1.76
C ALA A 505 1.03 -25.26 -2.65
N GLY A 506 -0.16 -24.70 -2.40
CA GLY A 506 -0.67 -23.55 -3.17
C GLY A 506 -0.69 -23.75 -4.70
N ALA A 507 -1.18 -24.92 -5.14
CA ALA A 507 -1.17 -25.40 -6.54
C ALA A 507 0.22 -25.65 -7.17
N ARG A 508 1.32 -25.38 -6.46
CA ARG A 508 2.68 -25.63 -6.93
C ARG A 508 3.16 -27.01 -6.50
N LYS A 509 3.79 -27.73 -7.43
CA LYS A 509 4.46 -29.00 -7.15
C LYS A 509 5.88 -28.73 -6.71
N HIS A 510 6.25 -29.38 -5.62
CA HIS A 510 7.59 -29.37 -5.06
C HIS A 510 8.10 -30.81 -5.04
N GLU A 511 9.42 -30.95 -5.11
CA GLU A 511 10.09 -32.23 -4.92
C GLU A 511 11.26 -32.00 -3.95
N VAL A 512 11.37 -32.87 -2.95
CA VAL A 512 12.48 -32.84 -2.02
C VAL A 512 13.24 -34.16 -2.08
N ARG A 513 14.58 -34.07 -2.06
CA ARG A 513 15.45 -35.23 -1.91
C ARG A 513 15.78 -35.43 -0.44
N LEU A 514 15.48 -36.62 0.08
CA LEU A 514 15.70 -37.03 1.46
C LEU A 514 16.90 -37.97 1.56
N THR A 515 17.65 -37.85 2.65
CA THR A 515 18.67 -38.83 3.04
C THR A 515 18.48 -39.13 4.52
N VAL A 516 18.13 -40.38 4.80
CA VAL A 516 17.91 -40.86 6.17
C VAL A 516 19.24 -41.29 6.77
N HIS A 517 19.56 -40.75 7.93
CA HIS A 517 20.72 -41.12 8.72
C HIS A 517 20.23 -41.98 9.88
N TYR A 518 20.59 -43.27 9.87
CA TYR A 518 20.36 -44.14 11.03
C TYR A 518 21.46 -43.87 12.05
N GLY A 519 21.07 -43.32 13.20
CA GLY A 519 21.91 -43.14 14.38
C GLY A 519 21.91 -44.36 15.28
#